data_AF-A0A8E2APC5-F1
#
_entry.id   AF-A0A8E2APC5-F1
#
_cell.length_a   1.000
_cell.length_b   1.000
_cell.length_c   1.000
_cell.angle_alpha   90.00
_cell.angle_beta   90.00
_cell.angle_gamma   90.00
#
_symmetry.space_group_name_H-M   'P 1'
#
loop_
_entity.id
_entity.type
_entity.pdbx_description
1 polymer ?
#
loop_
_entity_poly.entity_id
_entity_poly.type
_entity_poly.pdbx_seq_one_letter_code
_entity_poly.pdbx_strand_id
1 'polypeptide(L)'
;MPDVSRAPRPTHQGRNGFTDPVRQAVQGLVNMPNLHPIASDPDILNRHPAEKRAIWDAIEEHHFMETVLEVEGSYWPGLEAAKAATKEPETSASVAKTISALKEKHAAEMRRICAVQGQTYHEEALQRYLSKDDEVLIPEAEKHYLMAAHSRYPPTVATLDDQLAALQYAHLKTLAPLLQKRARLAAEEDAARRRLEAQFPDTIARWHSFSNKDAKLRVSRFLMAPKGEQEQMLSKFGWAWRQTEPLRLEYEKNPSFKSAVHDLVREVEAHDPRRRPSAQMSL
;
A
#
# COMPACT_ATOMS: atom_id res chain seq x y z
N MET A 1 23.47 -31.59 -6.70
CA MET A 1 22.89 -31.44 -8.06
C MET A 1 21.38 -31.31 -7.88
N PRO A 2 20.78 -30.12 -8.07
CA PRO A 2 19.33 -29.96 -7.97
C PRO A 2 18.65 -30.67 -9.16
N ASP A 3 17.57 -31.38 -8.87
CA ASP A 3 16.79 -32.19 -9.81
C ASP A 3 16.09 -31.29 -10.85
N VAL A 4 16.52 -31.38 -12.10
CA VAL A 4 16.07 -30.54 -13.23
C VAL A 4 14.79 -31.08 -13.88
N SER A 5 14.19 -32.16 -13.35
CA SER A 5 13.10 -32.89 -14.00
C SER A 5 11.67 -32.51 -13.57
N ARG A 6 11.49 -31.47 -12.75
CA ARG A 6 10.15 -31.00 -12.37
C ARG A 6 9.51 -30.14 -13.48
N ALA A 7 8.99 -30.80 -14.52
CA ALA A 7 8.07 -30.16 -15.43
C ALA A 7 6.75 -29.83 -14.71
N PRO A 8 6.14 -28.65 -14.92
CA PRO A 8 4.82 -28.34 -14.38
C PRO A 8 3.80 -29.34 -14.94
N ARG A 9 2.85 -29.79 -14.11
CA ARG A 9 1.76 -30.67 -14.60
C ARG A 9 1.05 -29.98 -15.78
N PRO A 10 0.55 -30.74 -16.78
CA PRO A 10 -0.10 -30.17 -17.96
C PRO A 10 -1.23 -29.19 -17.62
N THR A 11 -1.89 -29.40 -16.49
CA THR A 11 -2.94 -28.52 -15.94
C THR A 11 -2.47 -27.10 -15.60
N HIS A 12 -1.16 -26.88 -15.45
CA HIS A 12 -0.54 -25.60 -15.11
C HIS A 12 0.26 -24.96 -16.27
N GLN A 13 0.36 -25.63 -17.43
CA GLN A 13 1.02 -25.02 -18.59
C GLN A 13 0.20 -23.82 -19.10
N GLY A 14 0.84 -22.65 -19.20
CA GLY A 14 0.22 -21.42 -19.70
C GLY A 14 -0.65 -20.66 -18.70
N ARG A 15 -0.62 -21.03 -17.40
CA ARG A 15 -1.33 -20.32 -16.32
C ARG A 15 -0.34 -19.95 -15.20
N ASN A 16 -0.55 -18.83 -14.52
CA ASN A 16 0.33 -18.31 -13.44
C ASN A 16 0.29 -19.14 -12.13
N GLY A 17 0.22 -20.47 -12.20
CA GLY A 17 0.24 -21.38 -11.04
C GLY A 17 -0.98 -21.35 -10.12
N PHE A 18 -1.68 -20.21 -10.04
CA PHE A 18 -2.90 -20.03 -9.26
C PHE A 18 -4.12 -20.32 -10.14
N THR A 19 -4.74 -21.47 -9.94
CA THR A 19 -6.08 -21.73 -10.44
C THR A 19 -7.06 -21.03 -9.51
N ASP A 20 -7.84 -20.10 -10.05
CA ASP A 20 -8.97 -19.50 -9.34
C ASP A 20 -10.05 -20.58 -9.17
N PRO A 21 -10.25 -21.10 -7.95
CA PRO A 21 -11.17 -22.22 -7.71
C PRO A 21 -12.61 -21.83 -8.05
N VAL A 22 -12.98 -20.56 -7.88
CA VAL A 22 -14.30 -20.02 -8.23
C VAL A 22 -14.52 -20.11 -9.74
N ARG A 23 -13.52 -19.72 -10.53
CA ARG A 23 -13.60 -19.80 -12.00
C ARG A 23 -13.68 -21.25 -12.48
N GLN A 24 -13.02 -22.18 -11.80
CA GLN A 24 -13.12 -23.60 -12.11
C GLN A 24 -14.48 -24.19 -11.73
N ALA A 25 -15.06 -23.78 -10.60
CA ALA A 25 -16.41 -24.15 -10.19
C ALA A 25 -17.47 -23.65 -11.20
N VAL A 26 -17.38 -22.39 -11.63
CA VAL A 26 -18.28 -21.82 -12.66
C VAL A 26 -18.16 -22.56 -14.00
N GLN A 27 -16.97 -23.06 -14.33
CA GLN A 27 -16.74 -23.86 -15.54
C GLN A 27 -17.13 -25.34 -15.39
N GLY A 28 -17.64 -25.76 -14.22
CA GLY A 28 -17.97 -27.15 -13.92
C GLY A 28 -16.75 -28.08 -13.85
N LEU A 29 -15.54 -27.51 -13.74
CA LEU A 29 -14.28 -28.27 -13.66
C LEU A 29 -13.99 -28.75 -12.24
N VAL A 30 -14.56 -28.08 -11.24
CA VAL A 30 -14.50 -28.48 -9.83
C VAL A 30 -15.92 -28.76 -9.38
N ASN A 31 -16.14 -29.98 -8.91
CA ASN A 31 -17.43 -30.39 -8.36
C ASN A 31 -17.57 -29.79 -6.96
N MET A 32 -18.20 -28.61 -6.88
CA MET A 32 -18.55 -28.01 -5.59
C MET A 32 -19.64 -28.87 -4.95
N PRO A 33 -19.47 -29.37 -3.72
CA PRO A 33 -20.54 -30.10 -3.05
C PRO A 33 -21.75 -29.17 -2.91
N ASN A 34 -22.88 -29.57 -3.50
CA ASN A 34 -24.12 -28.82 -3.39
C ASN A 34 -24.60 -28.94 -1.93
N LEU A 35 -24.51 -27.85 -1.15
CA LEU A 35 -24.80 -27.86 0.29
C LEU A 35 -26.28 -28.06 0.60
N HIS A 36 -27.18 -27.74 -0.35
CA HIS A 36 -28.63 -27.84 -0.16
C HIS A 36 -29.16 -29.27 0.09
N PRO A 37 -28.82 -30.30 -0.71
CA PRO A 37 -29.25 -31.68 -0.43
C PRO A 37 -28.52 -32.34 0.74
N ILE A 38 -27.39 -31.78 1.19
CA ILE A 38 -26.54 -32.37 2.22
C ILE A 38 -27.18 -32.16 3.61
N ALA A 39 -27.74 -30.99 3.90
CA ALA A 39 -28.42 -30.75 5.17
C ALA A 39 -29.64 -31.65 5.44
N SER A 40 -30.15 -32.36 4.42
CA SER A 40 -31.33 -33.23 4.49
C SER A 40 -31.00 -34.73 4.50
N ASP A 41 -29.74 -35.11 4.30
CA ASP A 41 -29.33 -36.51 4.13
C ASP A 41 -28.94 -37.14 5.49
N PRO A 42 -29.74 -38.07 6.04
CA PRO A 42 -29.44 -38.70 7.32
C PRO A 42 -28.16 -39.56 7.27
N ASP A 43 -27.66 -39.90 6.08
CA ASP A 43 -26.53 -40.80 5.88
C ASP A 43 -25.17 -40.07 5.79
N ILE A 44 -25.11 -38.76 6.07
CA ILE A 44 -23.86 -37.98 6.14
C ILE A 44 -22.83 -38.66 7.05
N LEU A 45 -23.27 -39.28 8.15
CA LEU A 45 -22.40 -39.95 9.10
C LEU A 45 -21.74 -41.22 8.53
N ASN A 46 -22.23 -41.76 7.42
CA ASN A 46 -21.65 -42.94 6.76
C ASN A 46 -20.78 -42.59 5.53
N ARG A 47 -20.72 -41.31 5.13
CA ARG A 47 -19.88 -40.86 4.01
C ARG A 47 -18.39 -41.03 4.28
N HIS A 48 -17.62 -41.09 3.18
CA HIS A 48 -16.18 -41.21 3.23
C HIS A 48 -15.56 -40.01 4.00
N PRO A 49 -14.53 -40.20 4.84
CA PRO A 49 -13.95 -39.13 5.68
C PRO A 49 -13.52 -37.88 4.89
N ALA A 50 -13.01 -38.06 3.67
CA ALA A 50 -12.61 -36.95 2.82
C ALA A 50 -13.80 -36.08 2.35
N GLU A 51 -14.95 -36.70 2.08
CA GLU A 51 -16.16 -35.98 1.67
C GLU A 51 -16.77 -35.22 2.85
N LYS A 52 -16.79 -35.83 4.04
CA LYS A 52 -17.21 -35.15 5.27
C LYS A 52 -16.38 -33.91 5.52
N ARG A 53 -15.05 -34.01 5.38
CA ARG A 53 -14.15 -32.87 5.54
C ARG A 53 -14.46 -31.76 4.53
N ALA A 54 -14.63 -32.10 3.25
CA ALA A 54 -14.97 -31.12 2.22
C ALA A 54 -16.31 -30.41 2.48
N ILE A 55 -17.29 -31.11 3.08
CA ILE A 55 -18.57 -30.51 3.48
C ILE A 55 -18.36 -29.50 4.61
N TRP A 56 -17.60 -29.86 5.65
CA TRP A 56 -17.28 -28.94 6.75
C TRP A 56 -16.51 -27.73 6.26
N ASP A 57 -15.49 -27.92 5.43
CA ASP A 57 -14.71 -26.84 4.83
C ASP A 57 -15.62 -25.88 4.04
N ALA A 58 -16.60 -26.40 3.29
CA ALA A 58 -17.56 -25.59 2.52
C ALA A 58 -18.59 -24.86 3.40
N ILE A 59 -19.02 -25.43 4.52
CA ILE A 59 -19.90 -24.76 5.50
C ILE A 59 -19.15 -23.59 6.16
N GLU A 60 -17.88 -23.82 6.54
CA GLU A 60 -17.01 -22.81 7.13
C GLU A 60 -16.71 -21.69 6.13
N GLU A 61 -16.44 -22.03 4.86
CA GLU A 61 -16.27 -21.06 3.78
C GLU A 61 -17.54 -20.20 3.60
N HIS A 62 -18.72 -20.81 3.62
CA HIS A 62 -19.98 -20.08 3.54
C HIS A 62 -20.16 -19.11 4.71
N HIS A 63 -19.97 -19.57 5.95
CA HIS A 63 -20.10 -18.73 7.16
C HIS A 63 -19.10 -17.56 7.14
N PHE A 64 -17.88 -17.82 6.69
CA PHE A 64 -16.89 -16.76 6.54
C PHE A 64 -17.31 -15.75 5.48
N MET A 65 -17.83 -16.20 4.33
CA MET A 65 -18.31 -15.31 3.28
C MET A 65 -19.50 -14.48 3.74
N GLU A 66 -20.44 -15.05 4.48
CA GLU A 66 -21.53 -14.30 5.11
C GLU A 66 -20.97 -13.24 6.07
N THR A 67 -20.02 -13.61 6.93
CA THR A 67 -19.35 -12.67 7.84
C THR A 67 -18.67 -11.54 7.07
N VAL A 68 -17.95 -11.86 5.99
CA VAL A 68 -17.30 -10.86 5.12
C VAL A 68 -18.36 -9.96 4.49
N LEU A 69 -19.48 -10.50 4.01
CA LEU A 69 -20.57 -9.71 3.43
C LEU A 69 -21.27 -8.81 4.46
N GLU A 70 -21.43 -9.24 5.71
CA GLU A 70 -21.95 -8.41 6.81
C GLU A 70 -20.95 -7.33 7.26
N VAL A 71 -19.65 -7.64 7.14
CA VAL A 71 -18.57 -6.72 7.50
C VAL A 71 -18.37 -5.67 6.42
N GLU A 72 -18.25 -6.09 5.17
CA GLU A 72 -18.03 -5.26 3.99
C GLU A 72 -19.31 -4.61 3.47
N GLY A 73 -20.46 -5.20 3.79
CA GLY A 73 -21.80 -4.60 3.81
C GLY A 73 -22.04 -3.52 2.77
N SER A 74 -21.93 -3.89 1.49
CA SER A 74 -22.31 -3.07 0.33
C SER A 74 -21.88 -1.60 0.41
N TYR A 75 -20.58 -1.31 0.53
CA TYR A 75 -20.08 0.05 0.30
C TYR A 75 -20.17 0.38 -1.20
N TRP A 76 -21.36 0.74 -1.66
CA TRP A 76 -21.49 1.55 -2.85
C TRP A 76 -21.26 3.00 -2.43
N PRO A 77 -20.11 3.62 -2.76
CA PRO A 77 -19.97 5.05 -2.55
C PRO A 77 -21.12 5.71 -3.31
N GLY A 78 -22.04 6.36 -2.58
CA GLY A 78 -23.19 7.03 -3.20
C GLY A 78 -22.73 7.90 -4.37
N LEU A 79 -23.60 8.11 -5.36
CA LEU A 79 -23.26 8.76 -6.63
C LEU A 79 -22.45 10.06 -6.44
N GLU A 80 -22.77 10.83 -5.40
CA GLU A 80 -22.07 12.08 -5.06
C GLU A 80 -20.62 11.85 -4.57
N ALA A 81 -20.36 10.80 -3.79
CA ALA A 81 -19.01 10.44 -3.37
C ALA A 81 -18.15 9.98 -4.56
N ALA A 82 -18.73 9.22 -5.50
CA ALA A 82 -18.04 8.82 -6.73
C ALA A 82 -17.72 10.03 -7.64
N LYS A 83 -18.67 10.97 -7.78
CA LYS A 83 -18.44 12.22 -8.52
C LYS A 83 -17.37 13.09 -7.86
N ALA A 84 -17.35 13.19 -6.53
CA ALA A 84 -16.34 13.93 -5.79
C ALA A 84 -14.94 13.33 -6.01
N ALA A 85 -14.82 12.01 -5.95
CA ALA A 85 -13.56 11.29 -6.21
C ALA A 85 -13.03 11.52 -7.64
N THR A 86 -13.91 11.79 -8.61
CA THR A 86 -13.51 12.06 -10.01
C THR A 86 -13.08 13.50 -10.23
N LYS A 87 -13.50 14.45 -9.38
CA LYS A 87 -13.21 15.88 -9.53
C LYS A 87 -11.87 16.30 -8.94
N GLU A 88 -11.34 15.56 -7.96
CA GLU A 88 -10.05 15.92 -7.37
C GLU A 88 -8.89 15.58 -8.33
N PRO A 89 -7.95 16.51 -8.57
CA PRO A 89 -6.80 16.23 -9.40
C PRO A 89 -5.93 15.15 -8.74
N GLU A 90 -5.59 14.12 -9.52
CA GLU A 90 -4.74 13.03 -9.07
C GLU A 90 -3.30 13.51 -8.85
N THR A 91 -3.01 13.90 -7.60
CA THR A 91 -1.68 14.27 -7.12
C THR A 91 -1.06 13.14 -6.30
N SER A 92 0.26 13.13 -6.13
CA SER A 92 0.95 12.16 -5.28
C SER A 92 0.39 12.15 -3.84
N ALA A 93 -0.01 13.32 -3.34
CA ALA A 93 -0.64 13.51 -2.04
C ALA A 93 -2.07 12.93 -1.98
N SER A 94 -2.89 13.12 -3.02
CA SER A 94 -4.23 12.54 -3.08
C SER A 94 -4.18 11.00 -3.04
N VAL A 95 -3.30 10.39 -3.83
CA VAL A 95 -3.11 8.93 -3.85
C VAL A 95 -2.56 8.43 -2.52
N ALA A 96 -1.70 9.19 -1.85
CA ALA A 96 -1.21 8.85 -0.51
C ALA A 96 -2.36 8.79 0.52
N LYS A 97 -3.33 9.72 0.44
CA LYS A 97 -4.54 9.68 1.29
C LYS A 97 -5.41 8.47 0.97
N THR A 98 -5.57 8.11 -0.30
CA THR A 98 -6.31 6.90 -0.69
C THR A 98 -5.63 5.64 -0.14
N ILE A 99 -4.29 5.56 -0.21
CA ILE A 99 -3.51 4.45 0.35
C ILE A 99 -3.68 4.37 1.87
N SER A 100 -3.63 5.49 2.60
CA SER A 100 -3.82 5.47 4.05
C SER A 100 -5.23 5.05 4.43
N ALA A 101 -6.24 5.60 3.75
CA ALA A 101 -7.64 5.22 3.97
C ALA A 101 -7.88 3.72 3.69
N LEU A 102 -7.29 3.18 2.62
CA LEU A 102 -7.41 1.75 2.29
C LEU A 102 -6.74 0.86 3.35
N LYS A 103 -5.59 1.27 3.90
CA LYS A 103 -4.91 0.55 4.98
C LYS A 103 -5.69 0.58 6.29
N GLU A 104 -6.23 1.75 6.65
CA GLU A 104 -7.06 1.92 7.84
C GLU A 104 -8.34 1.09 7.74
N LYS A 105 -9.00 1.12 6.58
CA LYS A 105 -10.17 0.29 6.27
C LYS A 105 -9.85 -1.20 6.43
N HIS A 106 -8.78 -1.68 5.79
CA HIS A 106 -8.36 -3.08 5.90
C HIS A 106 -8.04 -3.48 7.35
N ALA A 107 -7.34 -2.63 8.11
CA ALA A 107 -7.05 -2.89 9.51
C ALA A 107 -8.33 -2.97 10.37
N ALA A 108 -9.33 -2.12 10.10
CA ALA A 108 -10.62 -2.16 10.78
C ALA A 108 -11.41 -3.44 10.42
N GLU A 109 -11.42 -3.82 9.15
CA GLU A 109 -12.07 -5.05 8.66
C GLU A 109 -11.45 -6.29 9.30
N MET A 110 -10.12 -6.41 9.29
CA MET A 110 -9.42 -7.53 9.91
C MET A 110 -9.72 -7.65 11.41
N ARG A 111 -9.75 -6.53 12.14
CA ARG A 111 -10.13 -6.54 13.57
C ARG A 111 -11.56 -7.02 13.76
N ARG A 112 -12.50 -6.57 12.92
CA ARG A 112 -13.91 -6.95 13.01
C ARG A 112 -14.10 -8.44 12.70
N ILE A 113 -13.46 -8.95 11.64
CA ILE A 113 -13.49 -10.37 11.28
C ILE A 113 -12.92 -11.22 12.42
N CYS A 114 -11.74 -10.87 12.96
CA CYS A 114 -11.16 -11.61 14.08
C CYS A 114 -12.04 -11.55 15.34
N ALA A 115 -12.70 -10.42 15.61
CA ALA A 115 -13.60 -10.30 16.75
C ALA A 115 -14.85 -11.19 16.60
N VAL A 116 -15.47 -11.20 15.41
CA VAL A 116 -16.61 -12.07 15.11
C VAL A 116 -16.21 -13.54 15.22
N GLN A 117 -15.11 -13.93 14.58
CA GLN A 117 -14.61 -15.31 14.63
C GLN A 117 -14.26 -15.75 16.05
N GLY A 118 -13.65 -14.86 16.85
CA GLY A 118 -13.37 -15.13 18.26
C GLY A 118 -14.65 -15.31 19.10
N GLN A 119 -15.69 -14.53 18.81
CA GLN A 119 -17.00 -14.66 19.45
C GLN A 119 -17.69 -15.97 19.05
N THR A 120 -17.76 -16.29 17.76
CA THR A 120 -18.33 -17.55 17.25
C THR A 120 -17.62 -18.75 17.86
N TYR A 121 -16.28 -18.75 17.88
CA TYR A 121 -15.51 -19.81 18.51
C TYR A 121 -15.86 -19.99 20.00
N HIS A 122 -15.99 -18.87 20.73
CA HIS A 122 -16.36 -18.90 22.14
C HIS A 122 -17.77 -19.46 22.36
N GLU A 123 -18.74 -19.02 21.56
CA GLU A 123 -20.12 -19.49 21.61
C GLU A 123 -20.22 -20.99 21.29
N GLU A 124 -19.53 -21.46 20.25
CA GLU A 124 -19.45 -22.88 19.94
C GLU A 124 -18.79 -23.69 21.06
N ALA A 125 -17.71 -23.18 21.65
CA ALA A 125 -17.05 -23.83 22.78
C ALA A 125 -18.00 -23.95 23.99
N LEU A 126 -18.78 -22.91 24.26
CA LEU A 126 -19.80 -22.91 25.31
C LEU A 126 -20.93 -23.90 25.00
N GLN A 127 -21.43 -23.91 23.77
CA GLN A 127 -22.45 -24.86 23.32
C GLN A 127 -21.97 -26.32 23.44
N ARG A 128 -20.72 -26.60 23.05
CA ARG A 128 -20.11 -27.93 23.24
C ARG A 128 -20.04 -28.30 24.71
N TYR A 129 -19.67 -27.37 25.58
CA TYR A 129 -19.65 -27.59 27.02
C TYR A 129 -21.04 -27.90 27.58
N LEU A 130 -22.06 -27.12 27.21
CA LEU A 130 -23.44 -27.28 27.68
C LEU A 130 -24.19 -28.47 27.05
N SER A 131 -23.72 -28.97 25.91
CA SER A 131 -24.32 -30.14 25.23
C SER A 131 -24.06 -31.46 25.95
N LYS A 132 -23.11 -31.48 26.90
CA LYS A 132 -22.86 -32.65 27.73
C LYS A 132 -23.98 -32.79 28.75
N ASP A 133 -24.79 -33.84 28.61
CA ASP A 133 -25.71 -34.27 29.64
C ASP A 133 -24.93 -35.02 30.73
N ASP A 134 -24.71 -34.38 31.88
CA ASP A 134 -23.98 -34.96 33.00
C ASP A 134 -24.71 -36.16 33.65
N GLU A 135 -26.00 -36.36 33.35
CA GLU A 135 -26.78 -37.50 33.85
C GLU A 135 -26.56 -38.78 33.03
N VAL A 136 -26.08 -38.66 31.79
CA VAL A 136 -25.89 -39.78 30.85
C VAL A 136 -24.41 -40.13 30.73
N LEU A 137 -23.95 -41.03 31.60
CA LEU A 137 -22.57 -41.52 31.59
C LEU A 137 -22.38 -42.59 30.50
N ILE A 138 -22.16 -42.16 29.26
CA ILE A 138 -21.75 -43.03 28.15
C ILE A 138 -20.23 -42.85 27.92
N PRO A 139 -19.38 -43.80 28.31
CA PRO A 139 -17.92 -43.66 28.23
C PRO A 139 -17.39 -43.36 26.81
N GLU A 140 -18.07 -43.87 25.78
CA GLU A 140 -17.72 -43.62 24.38
C GLU A 140 -18.06 -42.19 23.94
N ALA A 141 -19.16 -41.65 24.44
CA ALA A 141 -19.53 -40.26 24.20
C ALA A 141 -18.55 -39.31 24.90
N GLU A 142 -18.14 -39.64 26.13
CA GLU A 142 -17.15 -38.85 26.89
C GLU A 142 -15.80 -38.80 26.17
N LYS A 143 -15.34 -39.91 25.58
CA LYS A 143 -14.14 -39.92 24.74
C LYS A 143 -14.29 -39.04 23.48
N HIS A 144 -15.47 -39.04 22.86
CA HIS A 144 -15.78 -38.15 21.74
C HIS A 144 -15.77 -36.67 22.14
N TYR A 145 -16.37 -36.33 23.28
CA TYR A 145 -16.35 -34.97 23.82
C TYR A 145 -14.94 -34.51 24.16
N LEU A 146 -14.14 -35.35 24.81
CA LEU A 146 -12.74 -35.04 25.11
C LEU A 146 -11.90 -34.89 23.84
N MET A 147 -12.14 -35.71 22.80
CA MET A 147 -11.46 -35.54 21.51
C MET A 147 -11.90 -34.28 20.76
N ALA A 148 -13.18 -33.91 20.81
CA ALA A 148 -13.69 -32.71 20.18
C ALA A 148 -13.28 -31.43 20.93
N ALA A 149 -13.29 -31.46 22.27
CA ALA A 149 -12.92 -30.35 23.13
C ALA A 149 -11.40 -30.17 23.30
N HIS A 150 -10.60 -31.22 23.05
CA HIS A 150 -9.13 -31.17 23.18
C HIS A 150 -8.40 -31.47 21.87
N SER A 151 -9.09 -31.48 20.73
CA SER A 151 -8.40 -31.46 19.45
C SER A 151 -7.56 -30.19 19.41
N ARG A 152 -6.23 -30.36 19.39
CA ARG A 152 -5.26 -29.24 19.31
C ARG A 152 -5.49 -28.34 18.10
N TYR A 153 -6.24 -28.82 17.12
CA TYR A 153 -6.67 -28.09 15.94
C TYR A 153 -8.09 -28.54 15.59
N PRO A 154 -9.15 -27.81 15.99
CA PRO A 154 -10.43 -28.00 15.35
C PRO A 154 -10.26 -27.69 13.85
N PRO A 155 -10.94 -28.43 12.94
CA PRO A 155 -10.82 -28.24 11.49
C PRO A 155 -10.94 -26.76 11.06
N THR A 156 -11.76 -26.00 11.80
CA THR A 156 -12.03 -24.57 11.68
C THR A 156 -10.81 -23.64 11.73
N VAL A 157 -9.70 -24.04 12.35
CA VAL A 157 -8.52 -23.15 12.48
C VAL A 157 -7.71 -23.09 11.19
N ALA A 158 -7.61 -24.20 10.47
CA ALA A 158 -6.82 -24.26 9.23
C ALA A 158 -7.50 -23.48 8.09
N THR A 159 -8.83 -23.53 8.02
CA THR A 159 -9.62 -22.83 7.00
C THR A 159 -9.61 -21.32 7.24
N LEU A 160 -9.65 -20.86 8.49
CA LEU A 160 -9.55 -19.45 8.83
C LEU A 160 -8.22 -18.84 8.39
N ASP A 161 -7.09 -19.52 8.63
CA ASP A 161 -5.77 -19.01 8.21
C ASP A 161 -5.69 -18.82 6.69
N ASP A 162 -6.20 -19.78 5.91
CA ASP A 162 -6.25 -19.68 4.44
C ASP A 162 -7.15 -18.54 3.97
N GLN A 163 -8.31 -18.34 4.61
CA GLN A 163 -9.24 -17.26 4.34
C GLN A 163 -8.63 -15.87 4.65
N LEU A 164 -7.95 -15.75 5.79
CA LEU A 164 -7.24 -14.51 6.15
C LEU A 164 -6.09 -14.22 5.17
N ALA A 165 -5.35 -15.25 4.74
CA ALA A 165 -4.31 -15.11 3.73
C ALA A 165 -4.89 -14.64 2.38
N ALA A 166 -6.06 -15.17 1.98
CA ALA A 166 -6.76 -14.74 0.77
C ALA A 166 -7.18 -13.26 0.84
N LEU A 167 -7.73 -12.81 1.98
CA LEU A 167 -8.08 -11.40 2.20
C LEU A 167 -6.86 -10.48 2.16
N GLN A 168 -5.77 -10.87 2.83
CA GLN A 168 -4.52 -10.11 2.80
C GLN A 168 -3.96 -10.02 1.37
N TYR A 169 -4.00 -11.11 0.63
CA TYR A 169 -3.58 -11.14 -0.77
C TYR A 169 -4.43 -10.19 -1.63
N ALA A 170 -5.75 -10.23 -1.48
CA ALA A 170 -6.66 -9.32 -2.18
C ALA A 170 -6.36 -7.85 -1.84
N HIS A 171 -6.12 -7.53 -0.57
CA HIS A 171 -5.71 -6.20 -0.13
C HIS A 171 -4.39 -5.77 -0.79
N LEU A 172 -3.36 -6.62 -0.78
CA LEU A 172 -2.07 -6.30 -1.42
C LEU A 172 -2.21 -6.10 -2.93
N LYS A 173 -3.06 -6.91 -3.59
CA LYS A 173 -3.34 -6.80 -5.02
C LYS A 173 -4.00 -5.46 -5.38
N THR A 174 -4.86 -4.91 -4.51
CA THR A 174 -5.45 -3.58 -4.70
C THR A 174 -4.47 -2.44 -4.35
N LEU A 175 -3.60 -2.64 -3.36
CA LEU A 175 -2.61 -1.65 -2.91
C LEU A 175 -1.46 -1.45 -3.91
N ALA A 176 -0.99 -2.54 -4.54
CA ALA A 176 0.16 -2.52 -5.45
C ALA A 176 0.08 -1.48 -6.58
N PRO A 177 -1.01 -1.40 -7.39
CA PRO A 177 -1.11 -0.39 -8.44
C PRO A 177 -1.17 1.04 -7.88
N LEU A 178 -1.76 1.27 -6.70
CA LEU A 178 -1.80 2.59 -6.07
C LEU A 178 -0.40 3.06 -5.66
N LEU A 179 0.43 2.16 -5.12
CA LEU A 179 1.82 2.46 -4.76
C LEU A 179 2.64 2.81 -6.00
N GLN A 180 2.51 2.04 -7.08
CA GLN A 180 3.17 2.33 -8.36
C GLN A 180 2.73 3.69 -8.91
N LYS A 181 1.42 3.97 -8.89
CA LYS A 181 0.85 5.25 -9.32
C LYS A 181 1.39 6.42 -8.51
N ARG A 182 1.45 6.29 -7.18
CA ARG A 182 2.02 7.32 -6.31
C ARG A 182 3.49 7.58 -6.63
N ALA A 183 4.29 6.52 -6.82
CA ALA A 183 5.71 6.67 -7.17
C ALA A 183 5.89 7.38 -8.51
N ARG A 184 5.05 7.06 -9.50
CA ARG A 184 5.05 7.73 -10.81
C ARG A 184 4.73 9.22 -10.69
N LEU A 185 3.63 9.56 -10.01
CA LEU A 185 3.21 10.95 -9.81
C LEU A 185 4.25 11.75 -9.02
N ALA A 186 4.83 11.16 -7.98
CA ALA A 186 5.90 11.80 -7.21
C ALA A 186 7.14 12.09 -8.09
N ALA A 187 7.53 11.14 -8.94
CA ALA A 187 8.64 11.35 -9.87
C ALA A 187 8.34 12.43 -10.91
N GLU A 188 7.11 12.51 -11.42
CA GLU A 188 6.66 13.54 -12.36
C GLU A 188 6.64 14.93 -11.69
N GLU A 189 6.09 15.04 -10.48
CA GLU A 189 6.07 16.28 -9.68
C GLU A 189 7.49 16.75 -9.35
N ASP A 190 8.37 15.84 -8.93
CA ASP A 190 9.78 16.17 -8.66
C ASP A 190 10.54 16.55 -9.94
N ALA A 191 10.27 15.88 -11.06
CA ALA A 191 10.86 16.24 -12.35
C ALA A 191 10.38 17.62 -12.81
N ALA A 192 9.09 17.94 -12.65
CA ALA A 192 8.54 19.25 -12.94
C ALA A 192 9.17 20.32 -12.04
N ARG A 193 9.31 20.05 -10.74
CA ARG A 193 9.99 20.93 -9.78
C ARG A 193 11.44 21.16 -10.19
N ARG A 194 12.20 20.11 -10.50
CA ARG A 194 13.60 20.20 -10.96
C ARG A 194 13.72 20.99 -12.26
N ARG A 195 12.78 20.83 -13.20
CA ARG A 195 12.75 21.63 -14.45
C ARG A 195 12.54 23.11 -14.16
N LEU A 196 11.59 23.44 -13.28
CA LEU A 196 11.34 24.84 -12.88
C LEU A 196 12.55 25.43 -12.15
N GLU A 197 13.20 24.65 -11.29
CA GLU A 197 14.41 25.05 -10.56
C GLU A 197 15.67 25.12 -11.44
N ALA A 198 15.69 24.38 -12.54
CA ALA A 198 16.77 24.44 -13.53
C ALA A 198 16.61 25.65 -14.47
N GLN A 199 15.42 26.24 -14.57
CA GLN A 199 15.22 27.44 -15.39
C GLN A 199 15.85 28.66 -14.73
N PHE A 200 16.63 29.41 -15.52
CA PHE A 200 17.16 30.68 -15.08
C PHE A 200 16.06 31.75 -15.07
N PRO A 201 15.94 32.57 -14.01
CA PRO A 201 14.93 33.62 -13.94
C PRO A 201 15.25 34.74 -14.94
N ASP A 202 14.23 35.14 -15.69
CA ASP A 202 14.28 36.18 -16.71
C ASP A 202 14.17 37.61 -16.13
N THR A 203 13.59 37.77 -14.94
CA THR A 203 13.36 39.06 -14.30
C THR A 203 13.71 39.05 -12.80
N ILE A 204 14.05 40.22 -12.23
CA ILE A 204 14.26 40.40 -10.78
C ILE A 204 13.05 39.90 -9.96
N ALA A 205 11.83 40.20 -10.39
CA ALA A 205 10.61 39.78 -9.70
C ALA A 205 10.53 38.24 -9.60
N ARG A 206 10.87 37.54 -10.68
CA ARG A 206 10.90 36.07 -10.69
C ARG A 206 11.99 35.52 -9.77
N TRP A 207 13.16 36.15 -9.72
CA TRP A 207 14.20 35.79 -8.76
C TRP A 207 13.71 35.92 -7.32
N HIS A 208 13.03 37.02 -6.96
CA HIS A 208 12.45 37.18 -5.62
C HIS A 208 11.37 36.13 -5.32
N SER A 209 10.56 35.74 -6.32
CA SER A 209 9.48 34.76 -6.14
C SER A 209 9.95 33.32 -5.94
N PHE A 210 11.23 33.00 -6.16
CA PHE A 210 11.71 31.63 -5.94
C PHE A 210 11.54 31.21 -4.47
N SER A 211 10.80 30.13 -4.25
CA SER A 211 10.66 29.54 -2.91
C SER A 211 11.92 28.77 -2.49
N ASN A 212 12.67 28.22 -3.45
CA ASN A 212 13.85 27.40 -3.17
C ASN A 212 15.10 28.30 -3.00
N LYS A 213 15.67 28.30 -1.78
CA LYS A 213 16.88 29.06 -1.45
C LYS A 213 18.10 28.60 -2.26
N ASP A 214 18.24 27.31 -2.55
CA ASP A 214 19.38 26.78 -3.32
C ASP A 214 19.34 27.21 -4.79
N ALA A 215 18.14 27.29 -5.38
CA ALA A 215 17.98 27.85 -6.73
C ALA A 215 18.35 29.34 -6.75
N LYS A 216 17.88 30.12 -5.77
CA LYS A 216 18.25 31.54 -5.60
C LYS A 216 19.77 31.70 -5.46
N LEU A 217 20.41 30.91 -4.60
CA LEU A 217 21.86 30.96 -4.37
C LEU A 217 22.66 30.59 -5.61
N ARG A 218 22.22 29.58 -6.39
CA ARG A 218 22.89 29.23 -7.64
C ARG A 218 22.87 30.39 -8.63
N VAL A 219 21.73 31.06 -8.78
CA VAL A 219 21.61 32.24 -9.63
C VAL A 219 22.45 33.40 -9.09
N SER A 220 22.41 33.65 -7.78
CA SER A 220 23.21 34.68 -7.12
C SER A 220 24.72 34.47 -7.30
N ARG A 221 25.20 33.23 -7.11
CA ARG A 221 26.60 32.86 -7.35
C ARG A 221 26.99 33.07 -8.81
N PHE A 222 26.10 32.71 -9.74
CA PHE A 222 26.34 32.97 -11.16
C PHE A 222 26.50 34.47 -11.47
N LEU A 223 25.64 35.32 -10.91
CA LEU A 223 25.72 36.77 -11.10
C LEU A 223 27.00 37.39 -10.50
N MET A 224 27.51 36.82 -9.40
CA MET A 224 28.75 37.25 -8.76
C MET A 224 30.02 36.66 -9.39
N ALA A 225 29.92 35.52 -10.08
CA ALA A 225 31.05 34.78 -10.60
C ALA A 225 31.76 35.54 -11.75
N PRO A 226 33.08 35.37 -11.91
CA PRO A 226 33.81 35.87 -13.06
C PRO A 226 33.38 35.16 -14.35
N LYS A 227 33.60 35.79 -15.53
CA LYS A 227 33.14 35.29 -16.83
C LYS A 227 33.52 33.82 -17.12
N GLY A 228 34.74 33.40 -16.75
CA GLY A 228 35.17 32.01 -16.96
C GLY A 228 34.39 30.99 -16.13
N GLU A 229 34.04 31.33 -14.88
CA GLU A 229 33.20 30.48 -14.03
C GLU A 229 31.72 30.52 -14.47
N GLN A 230 31.26 31.67 -14.98
CA GLN A 230 29.92 31.78 -15.57
C GLN A 230 29.74 30.79 -16.72
N GLU A 231 30.70 30.68 -17.64
CA GLU A 231 30.65 29.72 -18.75
C GLU A 231 30.59 28.25 -18.29
N GLN A 232 31.35 27.92 -17.24
CA GLN A 232 31.28 26.60 -16.61
C GLN A 232 29.90 26.34 -15.99
N MET A 233 29.32 27.34 -15.33
CA MET A 233 27.98 27.25 -14.73
C MET A 233 26.89 27.13 -15.80
N LEU A 234 26.98 27.87 -16.92
CA LEU A 234 26.07 27.73 -18.06
C LEU A 234 26.04 26.28 -18.56
N SER A 235 27.24 25.69 -18.75
CA SER A 235 27.40 24.31 -19.19
C SER A 235 26.87 23.30 -18.16
N LYS A 236 27.18 23.52 -16.88
CA LYS A 236 26.80 22.63 -15.77
C LYS A 236 25.30 22.59 -15.52
N PHE A 237 24.63 23.74 -15.61
CA PHE A 237 23.19 23.87 -15.34
C PHE A 237 22.33 23.87 -16.61
N GLY A 238 22.95 23.81 -17.80
CA GLY A 238 22.25 23.80 -19.09
C GLY A 238 21.55 25.12 -19.40
N TRP A 239 22.08 26.24 -18.89
CA TRP A 239 21.52 27.56 -19.13
C TRP A 239 21.99 28.12 -20.47
N ALA A 240 21.07 28.68 -21.24
CA ALA A 240 21.42 29.37 -22.47
C ALA A 240 21.86 30.81 -22.16
N TRP A 241 22.92 31.29 -22.80
CA TRP A 241 23.40 32.67 -22.67
C TRP A 241 22.28 33.71 -22.78
N ARG A 242 21.40 33.53 -23.78
CA ARG A 242 20.25 34.40 -24.06
C ARG A 242 19.25 34.51 -22.89
N GLN A 243 19.15 33.46 -22.05
CA GLN A 243 18.28 33.46 -20.87
C GLN A 243 18.91 34.19 -19.69
N THR A 244 20.25 34.13 -19.57
CA THR A 244 20.98 34.74 -18.45
C THR A 244 21.27 36.22 -18.64
N GLU A 245 21.34 36.68 -19.88
CA GLU A 245 21.74 38.04 -20.24
C GLU A 245 20.81 39.14 -19.69
N PRO A 246 19.47 39.02 -19.72
CA PRO A 246 18.57 40.05 -19.19
C PRO A 246 18.82 40.34 -17.71
N LEU A 247 18.87 39.30 -16.88
CA LEU A 247 19.07 39.47 -15.45
C LEU A 247 20.49 39.92 -15.12
N ARG A 248 21.50 39.53 -15.92
CA ARG A 248 22.87 40.02 -15.76
C ARG A 248 22.94 41.52 -16.02
N LEU A 249 22.28 42.02 -17.07
CA LEU A 249 22.20 43.44 -17.35
C LEU A 249 21.45 44.20 -16.24
N GLU A 250 20.37 43.61 -15.70
CA GLU A 250 19.66 44.19 -14.56
C GLU A 250 20.50 44.22 -13.28
N TYR A 251 21.32 43.18 -13.04
CA TYR A 251 22.25 43.11 -11.91
C TYR A 251 23.35 44.18 -11.97
N GLU A 252 23.88 44.49 -13.16
CA GLU A 252 24.86 45.56 -13.33
C GLU A 252 24.23 46.95 -13.17
N LYS A 253 22.98 47.11 -13.60
CA LYS A 253 22.26 48.40 -13.58
C LYS A 253 21.67 48.75 -12.21
N ASN A 254 21.18 47.77 -11.45
CA ASN A 254 20.42 48.03 -10.24
C ASN A 254 21.24 47.72 -8.96
N PRO A 255 21.71 48.75 -8.21
CA PRO A 255 22.54 48.55 -7.03
C PRO A 255 21.78 47.90 -5.86
N SER A 256 20.46 48.08 -5.75
CA SER A 256 19.67 47.46 -4.67
C SER A 256 19.50 45.96 -4.87
N PHE A 257 19.33 45.53 -6.13
CA PHE A 257 19.30 44.12 -6.47
C PHE A 257 20.68 43.48 -6.23
N LYS A 258 21.75 44.21 -6.57
CA LYS A 258 23.12 43.77 -6.32
C LYS A 258 23.41 43.57 -4.83
N SER A 259 23.00 44.49 -3.96
CA SER A 259 23.16 44.32 -2.51
C SER A 259 22.36 43.11 -1.99
N ALA A 260 21.12 42.94 -2.43
CA ALA A 260 20.29 41.80 -2.04
C ALA A 260 20.90 40.44 -2.44
N VAL A 261 21.53 40.36 -3.61
CA VAL A 261 22.28 39.18 -4.07
C VAL A 261 23.49 38.91 -3.19
N HIS A 262 24.27 39.95 -2.85
CA HIS A 262 25.41 39.84 -1.95
C HIS A 262 25.01 39.41 -0.54
N ASP A 263 23.94 39.98 0.01
CA ASP A 263 23.44 39.67 1.34
C ASP A 263 23.01 38.20 1.44
N LEU A 264 22.31 37.69 0.42
CA LEU A 264 21.89 36.28 0.38
C LEU A 264 23.09 35.32 0.39
N VAL A 265 24.13 35.62 -0.40
CA VAL A 265 25.34 34.77 -0.44
C VAL A 265 26.08 34.83 0.89
N ARG A 266 26.20 36.04 1.47
CA ARG A 266 26.85 36.24 2.77
C ARG A 266 26.13 35.56 3.92
N GLU A 267 24.79 35.60 3.96
CA GLU A 267 23.97 34.94 4.99
C GLU A 267 24.25 33.44 5.02
N VAL A 268 24.32 32.80 3.85
CA VAL A 268 24.53 31.36 3.74
C VAL A 268 25.98 30.97 4.02
N GLU A 269 26.95 31.79 3.64
CA GLU A 269 28.36 31.55 4.00
C GLU A 269 28.64 31.76 5.49
N ALA A 270 27.95 32.70 6.14
CA ALA A 270 28.05 32.94 7.57
C ALA A 270 27.39 31.84 8.42
N HIS A 271 26.38 31.17 7.86
CA HIS A 271 25.62 30.12 8.54
C HIS A 271 26.12 28.70 8.23
N ASP A 272 27.21 28.53 7.47
CA ASP A 272 27.79 27.20 7.23
C ASP A 272 28.57 26.73 8.48
N PRO A 273 28.05 25.79 9.29
CA PRO A 273 28.70 25.34 10.52
C PRO A 273 30.02 24.60 10.26
N ARG A 274 30.34 24.29 9.00
CA ARG A 274 31.60 23.64 8.60
C ARG A 274 32.73 24.65 8.41
N ARG A 275 32.42 25.93 8.22
CA ARG A 275 33.40 27.02 8.27
C ARG A 275 33.50 27.51 9.70
N ARG A 276 34.31 26.84 10.53
CA ARG A 276 34.70 27.41 11.82
C ARG A 276 35.30 28.80 11.58
N PRO A 277 34.91 29.84 12.33
CA PRO A 277 35.67 31.09 12.32
C PRO A 277 37.09 30.70 12.76
N SER A 278 38.05 30.90 11.87
CA SER A 278 39.47 30.80 12.17
C SER A 278 39.75 31.77 13.31
N ALA A 279 39.73 31.25 14.54
CA ALA A 279 40.17 31.96 15.72
C ALA A 279 41.61 32.41 15.46
N GLN A 280 41.77 33.69 15.14
CA GLN A 280 43.06 34.34 15.12
C GLN A 280 43.63 34.20 16.54
N MET A 281 44.65 33.35 16.68
CA MET A 281 45.54 33.38 17.83
C MET A 281 46.31 34.69 17.75
N SER A 282 45.82 35.71 18.46
CA SER A 282 46.63 36.85 18.85
C SER A 282 47.61 36.39 19.92
N LEU A 283 48.90 36.37 19.58
CA LEU A 283 50.03 36.38 20.51
C LEU A 283 50.69 37.75 20.42
#